data_AF-A0A924VQQ8-F1
#
_entry.id   AF-A0A924VQQ8-F1
#
_cell.length_a   1.000
_cell.length_b   1.000
_cell.length_c   1.000
_cell.angle_alpha   90.00
_cell.angle_beta   90.00
_cell.angle_gamma   90.00
#
_symmetry.space_group_name_H-M   'P 1'
#
loop_
_entity.id
_entity.type
_entity.pdbx_description
1 polymer ?
#
loop_
_entity_poly.entity_id
_entity_poly.type
_entity_poly.pdbx_seq_one_letter_code
_entity_poly.pdbx_strand_id
1 'polypeptide(L)' 'RISLKCDPNLAINLREKYESVLPGHHLSKKHWNTVLCTGQLSDDELEDLVRLSYRLVTE' A
#
# COMPACT_ATOMS: atom_id res chain seq x y z
N ARG A 1 3.91 9.23 5.79
CA ARG A 1 2.76 8.31 5.64
C ARG A 1 2.13 8.57 4.28
N ILE A 2 1.91 7.53 3.49
CA ILE A 2 1.38 7.64 2.13
C ILE A 2 0.22 6.64 1.98
N SER A 3 -0.85 7.03 1.30
CA SER A 3 -1.97 6.13 1.01
C SER A 3 -1.97 5.74 -0.46
N LEU A 4 -1.97 4.43 -0.73
CA LEU A 4 -1.83 3.86 -2.07
C LEU A 4 -3.00 2.91 -2.35
N LYS A 5 -3.60 3.06 -3.54
CA LYS A 5 -4.54 2.07 -4.09
C LYS A 5 -3.79 0.77 -4.38
N CYS A 6 -4.41 -0.36 -4.10
CA CYS A 6 -3.80 -1.68 -4.19
C CYS A 6 -4.86 -2.72 -4.58
N ASP A 7 -4.41 -3.82 -5.19
CA ASP A 7 -5.24 -5.00 -5.38
C ASP A 7 -5.67 -5.56 -4.01
N PRO A 8 -6.93 -6.01 -3.81
CA PRO A 8 -7.39 -6.49 -2.51
C PRO A 8 -6.60 -7.65 -1.92
N ASN A 9 -6.12 -8.61 -2.73
CA ASN A 9 -5.37 -9.76 -2.22
C ASN A 9 -3.96 -9.33 -1.80
N LEU A 10 -3.31 -8.50 -2.63
CA LEU A 10 -2.02 -7.92 -2.28
C LEU A 10 -2.12 -7.03 -1.04
N ALA A 11 -3.21 -6.27 -0.90
CA ALA A 11 -3.43 -5.40 0.25
C ALA A 11 -3.48 -6.17 1.57
N ILE A 12 -4.10 -7.36 1.58
CA ILE A 12 -4.14 -8.26 2.75
C ILE A 12 -2.73 -8.78 3.05
N ASN A 13 -2.05 -9.35 2.05
CA ASN A 13 -0.70 -9.90 2.23
C ASN A 13 0.29 -8.86 2.78
N LEU A 14 0.23 -7.62 2.30
CA LEU A 14 1.11 -6.55 2.78
C LEU A 14 0.84 -6.17 4.24
N ARG A 15 -0.42 -6.16 4.68
CA ARG A 15 -0.79 -5.87 6.07
C ARG A 15 -0.39 -6.99 7.02
N GLU A 16 -0.44 -8.24 6.56
CA GLU A 16 0.01 -9.40 7.34
C GLU A 16 1.53 -9.44 7.46
N LYS A 17 2.24 -9.03 6.40
CA LYS A 17 3.71 -9.06 6.36
C LYS A 17 4.36 -7.87 7.07
N TYR A 18 3.75 -6.68 7.02
CA TYR A 18 4.37 -5.46 7.50
C TYR A 18 3.49 -4.68 8.47
N GLU A 19 3.95 -4.53 9.72
CA GLU A 19 3.32 -3.68 10.76
C GLU A 19 3.13 -2.22 10.32
N SER A 20 4.03 -1.71 9.46
CA SER A 20 3.95 -0.36 8.91
C SER A 20 2.88 -0.18 7.82
N VAL A 21 2.24 -1.26 7.37
CA VAL A 21 1.16 -1.23 6.35
C VAL A 21 -0.19 -1.39 7.03
N LEU A 22 -0.94 -0.29 7.06
CA LEU A 22 -2.25 -0.22 7.69
C LEU A 22 -3.38 -0.21 6.65
N PRO A 23 -4.62 -0.55 7.05
CA PRO A 23 -5.79 -0.28 6.23
C PRO A 23 -5.87 1.19 5.80
N GLY A 24 -6.46 1.45 4.62
CA GLY A 24 -6.63 2.80 4.08
C GLY A 24 -7.33 3.75 5.06
N HIS A 25 -6.66 4.86 5.41
CA HIS A 25 -7.18 5.84 6.34
C HIS A 25 -8.21 6.74 5.65
N HIS A 26 -9.46 6.75 6.15
CA HIS A 26 -10.61 7.42 5.52
C HIS A 26 -10.92 6.95 4.08
N LEU A 27 -10.33 5.84 3.65
CA LEU A 27 -10.48 5.29 2.31
C LEU A 27 -11.07 3.87 2.39
N SER A 28 -11.41 3.30 1.24
CA SER A 28 -11.89 1.91 1.17
C SER A 28 -10.79 0.95 1.65
N LYS A 29 -11.01 0.32 2.81
CA LYS A 29 -10.08 -0.65 3.43
C LYS A 29 -9.90 -1.90 2.57
N LYS A 30 -10.72 -2.11 1.56
CA LYS A 30 -10.55 -3.19 0.57
C LYS A 30 -9.50 -2.85 -0.49
N HIS A 31 -9.41 -1.59 -0.89
CA HIS A 31 -8.62 -1.17 -2.07
C HIS A 31 -7.46 -0.24 -1.74
N TRP A 32 -7.31 0.19 -0.50
CA TRP A 32 -6.31 1.18 -0.12
C TRP A 32 -5.52 0.72 1.09
N ASN A 33 -4.21 0.92 1.03
CA ASN A 33 -3.29 0.79 2.14
C ASN A 33 -2.74 2.15 2.54
N THR A 34 -2.44 2.30 3.82
CA THR A 34 -1.72 3.43 4.37
C THR A 34 -0.37 2.93 4.84
N VAL A 35 0.70 3.32 4.16
CA VAL A 35 2.06 2.91 4.50
C VAL A 35 2.72 3.99 5.36
N LEU A 36 3.24 3.56 6.51
CA LEU A 36 4.10 4.36 7.37
C LEU A 36 5.55 4.18 6.91
N CYS A 37 6.24 5.27 6.57
CA CYS A 37 7.63 5.25 6.11
C CYS A 37 8.58 5.13 7.31
N THR A 38 8.50 4.01 8.03
CA THR A 38 9.30 3.72 9.23
C THR A 38 10.65 3.09 8.91
N GLY A 39 10.95 2.83 7.64
CA GLY A 39 12.13 2.09 7.18
C GLY A 39 11.93 0.57 7.10
N GLN A 40 10.74 0.06 7.42
CA GLN A 40 10.43 -1.37 7.33
C GLN A 40 10.24 -1.86 5.88
N LEU A 41 9.82 -0.99 4.98
CA LEU A 41 9.89 -1.20 3.53
C LEU A 41 11.10 -0.41 3.02
N SER A 42 11.86 -1.04 2.14
CA SER A 42 12.91 -0.36 1.36
C SER A 42 12.31 0.68 0.42
N ASP A 43 13.14 1.63 -0.03
CA ASP A 43 12.71 2.65 -0.99
C ASP A 43 12.25 2.02 -2.31
N ASP A 44 12.95 0.98 -2.78
CA ASP A 44 12.56 0.22 -3.99
C ASP A 44 11.19 -0.44 -3.84
N GLU A 45 10.91 -1.09 -2.71
CA GLU A 45 9.58 -1.67 -2.43
C GLU A 45 8.49 -0.59 -2.41
N LEU A 46 8.78 0.59 -1.83
CA LEU A 46 7.84 1.71 -1.82
C LEU A 46 7.57 2.24 -3.23
N GLU A 47 8.61 2.39 -4.04
CA GLU A 47 8.48 2.82 -5.44
C GLU A 47 7.63 1.85 -6.27
N ASP A 48 7.84 0.54 -6.09
CA ASP A 48 7.04 -0.48 -6.76
C ASP A 48 5.55 -0.40 -6.36
N LEU A 49 5.27 -0.21 -5.06
CA LEU A 49 3.90 -0.01 -4.59
C LEU A 49 3.26 1.26 -5.18
N VAL A 50 4.03 2.34 -5.34
CA VAL A 50 3.55 3.56 -6.01
C VAL A 50 3.24 3.29 -7.48
N ARG A 51 4.10 2.57 -8.20
CA ARG A 51 3.88 2.21 -9.61
C ARG A 51 2.65 1.32 -9.78
N LEU A 52 2.47 0.31 -8.92
CA LEU A 52 1.28 -0.53 -8.91
C LEU A 52 0.00 0.28 -8.65
N SER A 53 0.08 1.21 -7.70
CA SER A 53 -1.03 2.11 -7.38
C SER A 53 -1.44 2.97 -8.57
N TYR A 54 -0.46 3.54 -9.28
CA TYR A 54 -0.68 4.36 -10.45
C TYR A 54 -1.35 3.58 -11.59
N ARG A 55 -0.88 2.35 -11.87
CA ARG A 55 -1.48 1.47 -12.88
C ARG A 55 -2.95 1.20 -12.61
N LEU A 56 -3.32 0.91 -11.35
CA LEU A 56 -4.71 0.66 -10.95
C LEU A 56 -5.67 1.86 -11.08
N VAL A 57 -5.15 3.05 -11.38
CA VAL A 57 -5.95 4.27 -11.59
C VAL A 57 -5.97 4.68 -13.06
N THR A 58 -4.93 4.34 -13.82
CA THR A 58 -4.76 4.77 -15.21
C THR A 58 -5.15 3.73 -16.24
N GLU A 59 -5.24 2.46 -15.82
CA GLU A 59 -5.80 1.33 -16.57
C GLU A 59 -7.19 0.96 -16.03
#